data_AF-A0A832J471-F1
#
_entry.id   AF-A0A832J471-F1
#
_cell.length_a   1.000
_cell.length_b   1.000
_cell.length_c   1.000
_cell.angle_alpha   90.00
_cell.angle_beta   90.00
_cell.angle_gamma   90.00
#
_symmetry.space_group_name_H-M   'P 1'
#
loop_
_entity.id
_entity.type
_entity.pdbx_description
1 polymer ?
#
loop_
_entity_poly.entity_id
_entity_poly.type
_entity_poly.pdbx_seq_one_letter_code
_entity_poly.pdbx_strand_id
1 'polypeptide(L)'
;MTQAIKPGMLYQVRSVCECPKCGGAGMVRHPGWERYRMEKEIRSQIDDEYFFREEMGYDRIPPEEVNCDRCLGSGQLEEFVPFDDAMTAWRQQRRIRLRNLLNGIATVLAEMEFSDQEIGCLLSALQAISRND
;
A
#
# COMPACT_ATOMS: atom_id res chain seq x y z
N MET A 1 -12.27 -13.47 -25.65
CA MET A 1 -10.89 -13.04 -25.97
C MET A 1 -9.94 -13.99 -25.26
N THR A 2 -9.33 -14.92 -25.99
CA THR A 2 -8.50 -15.99 -25.42
C THR A 2 -7.05 -15.49 -25.42
N GLN A 3 -6.50 -15.18 -24.23
CA GLN A 3 -5.10 -14.80 -24.13
C GLN A 3 -4.22 -16.00 -24.48
N ALA A 4 -3.33 -15.82 -25.46
CA ALA A 4 -2.37 -16.83 -25.87
C ALA A 4 -1.36 -17.08 -24.75
N ILE A 5 -1.36 -18.29 -24.21
CA ILE A 5 -0.36 -18.76 -23.26
C ILE A 5 0.96 -18.90 -24.03
N LYS A 6 1.99 -18.14 -23.65
CA LYS A 6 3.33 -18.28 -24.23
C LYS A 6 3.81 -19.73 -24.01
N PRO A 7 4.28 -20.43 -25.05
CA PRO A 7 4.78 -21.79 -24.90
C PRO A 7 6.06 -21.77 -24.05
N GLY A 8 6.03 -22.41 -22.87
CA GLY A 8 7.21 -22.60 -22.01
C GLY A 8 7.00 -22.40 -20.50
N MET A 9 5.87 -21.83 -20.04
CA MET A 9 5.62 -21.59 -18.60
C MET A 9 4.46 -22.46 -18.11
N LEU A 10 4.78 -23.60 -17.49
CA LEU A 10 3.78 -24.61 -17.07
C LEU A 10 3.10 -24.31 -15.72
N TYR A 11 3.60 -23.35 -14.93
CA TYR A 11 3.07 -23.07 -13.59
C TYR A 11 2.69 -21.60 -13.43
N GLN A 12 1.41 -21.37 -13.19
CA GLN A 12 0.89 -20.10 -12.70
C GLN A 12 0.67 -20.21 -11.20
N VAL A 13 0.95 -19.12 -10.49
CA VAL A 13 0.66 -19.00 -9.05
C VAL A 13 -0.27 -17.84 -8.81
N ARG A 14 -1.10 -17.99 -7.76
CA ARG A 14 -1.93 -16.91 -7.25
C ARG A 14 -1.04 -15.91 -6.54
N SER A 15 -0.90 -14.73 -7.12
CA SER A 15 -0.30 -13.56 -6.49
C SER A 15 -1.40 -12.74 -5.85
N VAL A 16 -1.19 -12.36 -4.59
CA VAL A 16 -2.07 -11.46 -3.85
C VAL A 16 -1.27 -10.19 -3.61
N CYS A 17 -1.75 -9.07 -4.13
CA CYS A 17 -1.11 -7.77 -3.99
C CYS A 17 -2.06 -6.77 -3.33
N GLU A 18 -1.49 -5.79 -2.64
CA GLU A 18 -2.26 -4.68 -2.10
C GLU A 18 -2.88 -3.89 -3.26
N CYS A 19 -4.15 -3.52 -3.11
CA CYS A 19 -4.82 -2.71 -4.10
C CYS A 19 -4.15 -1.33 -4.14
N PRO A 20 -3.57 -0.90 -5.28
CA PRO A 20 -2.83 0.35 -5.35
C PRO A 20 -3.73 1.59 -5.26
N LYS A 21 -5.05 1.43 -5.48
CA LYS A 21 -6.02 2.52 -5.36
C LYS A 21 -6.25 2.91 -3.89
N CYS A 22 -6.34 1.92 -3.00
CA CYS A 22 -6.59 2.14 -1.57
C CYS A 22 -5.39 1.85 -0.68
N GLY A 23 -4.23 1.49 -1.25
CA GLY A 23 -3.03 1.13 -0.49
C GLY A 23 -3.27 0.00 0.52
N GLY A 24 -4.07 -1.00 0.18
CA GLY A 24 -4.38 -2.10 1.09
C GLY A 24 -5.55 -1.88 2.06
N ALA A 25 -6.07 -0.65 2.20
CA ALA A 25 -7.09 -0.33 3.21
C ALA A 25 -8.49 -0.90 2.93
N GLY A 26 -8.81 -1.25 1.68
CA GLY A 26 -10.16 -1.64 1.25
C GLY A 26 -11.14 -0.48 1.11
N MET A 27 -10.86 0.66 1.72
CA MET A 27 -11.68 1.87 1.69
C MET A 27 -10.98 3.00 0.93
N VAL A 28 -11.75 3.88 0.30
CA VAL A 28 -11.29 5.13 -0.29
C VAL A 28 -12.18 6.27 0.18
N ARG A 29 -11.64 7.50 0.17
CA ARG A 29 -12.45 8.69 0.45
C ARG A 29 -13.54 8.83 -0.60
N HIS A 30 -14.74 9.12 -0.14
CA HIS A 30 -15.88 9.35 -1.01
C HIS A 30 -15.67 10.68 -1.77
N PRO A 31 -15.74 10.70 -3.12
CA PRO A 31 -15.40 11.90 -3.92
C PRO A 31 -16.21 13.15 -3.56
N GLY A 32 -17.47 12.97 -3.13
CA GLY A 32 -18.31 14.08 -2.69
C GLY A 32 -17.75 14.86 -1.50
N TRP A 33 -16.97 14.21 -0.63
CA TRP A 33 -16.34 14.88 0.52
C TRP A 33 -15.12 15.70 0.14
N GLU A 34 -14.40 15.31 -0.92
CA GLU A 34 -13.28 16.10 -1.43
C GLU A 34 -13.77 17.42 -2.02
N ARG A 35 -14.85 17.36 -2.81
CA ARG A 35 -15.52 18.57 -3.33
C ARG A 35 -16.06 19.44 -2.20
N TYR A 36 -16.76 18.85 -1.23
CA TYR A 36 -17.29 19.58 -0.08
C TYR A 36 -16.18 20.33 0.68
N ARG A 37 -15.03 19.70 0.95
CA ARG A 37 -13.91 20.36 1.64
C ARG A 37 -13.37 21.55 0.85
N MET A 38 -13.14 21.39 -0.46
CA MET A 38 -12.68 22.48 -1.31
C MET A 38 -13.67 23.65 -1.31
N GLU A 39 -14.97 23.37 -1.39
CA GLU A 39 -15.99 24.42 -1.40
C GLU A 39 -16.18 25.08 -0.04
N LYS A 40 -16.06 24.33 1.07
CA LYS A 40 -16.13 24.87 2.43
C LYS A 40 -14.96 25.80 2.76
N GLU A 41 -13.78 25.53 2.21
CA GLU A 41 -12.62 26.44 2.33
C GLU A 41 -12.89 27.80 1.65
N ILE A 42 -13.69 27.82 0.58
CA ILE A 42 -14.05 29.04 -0.16
C ILE A 42 -15.27 29.72 0.49
N ARG A 43 -16.25 28.93 0.91
CA ARG A 43 -17.53 29.37 1.49
C ARG A 43 -17.58 28.90 2.94
N SER A 44 -17.24 29.79 3.86
CA SER A 44 -17.10 29.50 5.29
C SER A 44 -18.38 29.03 6.02
N GLN A 45 -19.54 29.07 5.37
CA GLN A 45 -20.84 28.68 5.94
C GLN A 45 -21.65 27.82 4.96
N ILE A 46 -21.09 26.72 4.49
CA ILE A 46 -21.87 25.68 3.81
C ILE A 46 -22.46 24.75 4.86
N ASP A 47 -23.79 24.59 4.83
CA ASP A 47 -24.50 23.54 5.56
C ASP A 47 -24.30 22.20 4.85
N ASP A 48 -23.82 21.20 5.60
CA ASP A 48 -23.43 19.88 5.08
C ASP A 48 -24.62 19.18 4.42
N GLU A 49 -25.77 19.22 5.09
CA GLU A 49 -26.98 18.52 4.63
C GLU A 49 -27.54 19.15 3.36
N TYR A 50 -27.61 20.48 3.30
CA TYR A 50 -27.96 21.22 2.09
C TYR A 50 -27.01 20.91 0.93
N PHE A 51 -25.69 20.94 1.17
CA PHE A 51 -24.70 20.70 0.12
C PHE A 51 -24.86 19.31 -0.50
N PHE A 52 -24.91 18.28 0.34
CA PHE A 52 -25.00 16.92 -0.16
C PHE A 52 -26.35 16.64 -0.81
N ARG A 53 -27.44 17.21 -0.31
CA ARG A 53 -28.78 16.98 -0.87
C ARG A 53 -29.08 17.79 -2.12
N GLU A 54 -28.90 19.10 -2.06
CA GLU A 54 -29.36 20.01 -3.11
C GLU A 54 -28.31 20.22 -4.21
N GLU A 55 -27.02 20.30 -3.86
CA GLU A 55 -25.96 20.57 -4.85
C GLU A 55 -25.38 19.29 -5.47
N MET A 56 -25.37 18.19 -4.71
CA MET A 56 -24.79 16.92 -5.12
C MET A 56 -25.84 15.82 -5.40
N GLY A 57 -27.10 16.02 -5.02
CA GLY A 57 -28.20 15.10 -5.32
C GLY A 57 -28.25 13.82 -4.47
N TYR A 58 -27.67 13.83 -3.27
CA TYR A 58 -27.76 12.69 -2.36
C TYR A 58 -29.00 12.77 -1.47
N ASP A 59 -29.70 11.65 -1.28
CA ASP A 59 -30.86 11.61 -0.36
C ASP A 59 -30.48 11.85 1.11
N ARG A 60 -29.22 11.59 1.47
CA ARG A 60 -28.62 11.80 2.79
C ARG A 60 -27.12 12.02 2.66
N ILE A 61 -26.50 12.59 3.69
CA ILE A 61 -25.04 12.76 3.74
C ILE A 61 -24.36 11.39 3.56
N PRO A 62 -23.53 11.20 2.51
CA PRO A 62 -22.84 9.94 2.28
C PRO A 62 -21.73 9.74 3.33
N PRO A 63 -21.33 8.49 3.62
CA PRO A 63 -20.18 8.25 4.48
C PRO A 63 -18.91 8.88 3.89
N GLU A 64 -17.99 9.31 4.76
CA GLU A 64 -16.70 9.89 4.35
C GLU A 64 -15.83 8.90 3.57
N GLU A 65 -15.96 7.62 3.88
CA GLU A 65 -15.25 6.54 3.23
C GLU A 65 -16.23 5.53 2.62
N VAL A 66 -15.86 5.02 1.46
CA VAL A 66 -16.58 3.97 0.74
C VAL A 66 -15.65 2.85 0.36
N ASN A 67 -16.23 1.68 0.12
CA ASN A 67 -15.48 0.56 -0.44
C ASN A 67 -14.76 0.98 -1.71
N CYS A 68 -13.50 0.62 -1.80
CA CYS A 68 -12.73 0.76 -3.01
C CYS A 68 -13.38 -0.09 -4.12
N ASP A 69 -13.90 0.55 -5.15
CA ASP A 69 -14.49 -0.10 -6.34
C ASP A 69 -13.56 -1.10 -7.02
N ARG A 70 -12.24 -0.89 -6.95
CA ARG A 70 -11.24 -1.73 -7.60
C ARG A 70 -11.05 -3.07 -6.88
N CYS A 71 -11.04 -3.08 -5.55
CA CYS A 71 -10.88 -4.31 -4.75
C CYS A 71 -12.15 -4.73 -4.01
N LEU A 72 -13.26 -4.02 -4.24
CA LEU A 72 -14.57 -4.27 -3.62
C LEU A 72 -14.53 -4.37 -2.09
N GLY A 73 -13.68 -3.56 -1.45
CA GLY A 73 -13.54 -3.56 0.01
C GLY A 73 -12.53 -4.54 0.58
N SER A 74 -11.94 -5.44 -0.22
CA SER A 74 -11.01 -6.46 0.31
C SER A 74 -9.63 -5.91 0.67
N GLY A 75 -9.26 -4.74 0.12
CA GLY A 75 -7.91 -4.19 0.20
C GLY A 75 -6.90 -4.89 -0.71
N GLN A 76 -7.24 -6.03 -1.31
CA GLN A 76 -6.32 -6.87 -2.06
C GLN A 76 -6.83 -7.16 -3.47
N LEU A 77 -5.90 -7.36 -4.39
CA LEU A 77 -6.17 -7.84 -5.73
C LEU A 77 -5.49 -9.18 -5.92
N GLU A 78 -6.16 -10.05 -6.66
CA GLU A 78 -5.67 -11.37 -6.96
C GLU A 78 -5.45 -11.51 -8.46
N GLU A 79 -4.27 -12.00 -8.82
CA GLU A 79 -3.90 -12.27 -10.20
C GLU A 79 -3.14 -13.59 -10.31
N PHE A 80 -3.33 -14.28 -11.41
CA PHE A 80 -2.53 -15.46 -11.75
C PHE A 80 -1.35 -15.01 -12.60
N VAL A 81 -0.15 -15.16 -12.07
CA VAL A 81 1.10 -14.77 -12.73
C VAL A 81 1.98 -16.00 -12.95
N PRO A 82 2.87 -15.99 -13.96
CA PRO A 82 3.88 -17.02 -14.11
C PRO A 82 4.73 -17.18 -12.84
N PHE A 83 5.06 -18.42 -12.48
CA PHE A 83 5.86 -18.72 -11.29
C PHE A 83 7.21 -17.98 -11.26
N ASP A 84 7.89 -17.90 -12.41
CA ASP A 84 9.20 -17.23 -12.50
C ASP A 84 9.10 -15.73 -12.22
N ASP A 85 8.02 -15.09 -12.70
CA ASP A 85 7.73 -13.68 -12.43
C ASP A 85 7.41 -13.48 -10.93
N ALA A 86 6.60 -14.35 -10.35
CA ALA A 86 6.28 -14.32 -8.93
C ALA A 86 7.53 -14.50 -8.04
N MET A 87 8.40 -15.44 -8.40
CA MET A 87 9.66 -15.67 -7.68
C MET A 87 10.61 -14.48 -7.78
N THR A 88 10.68 -13.84 -8.95
CA THR A 88 11.48 -12.63 -9.16
C THR A 88 10.96 -11.49 -8.30
N ALA A 89 9.65 -11.24 -8.32
CA ALA A 89 9.00 -10.22 -7.49
C ALA A 89 9.21 -10.50 -5.99
N TRP A 90 9.05 -11.75 -5.55
CA TRP A 90 9.25 -12.15 -4.16
C TRP A 90 10.69 -11.90 -3.69
N ARG A 91 11.70 -12.26 -4.49
CA ARG A 91 13.12 -11.98 -4.16
C ARG A 91 13.38 -10.48 -4.02
N GLN A 92 12.82 -9.66 -4.89
CA GLN A 92 12.96 -8.21 -4.81
C GLN A 92 12.30 -7.66 -3.53
N GLN A 93 11.08 -8.08 -3.22
CA GLN A 93 10.38 -7.69 -1.99
C GLN A 93 11.14 -8.12 -0.73
N ARG A 94 11.70 -9.34 -0.71
CA ARG A 94 12.53 -9.84 0.40
C ARG A 94 13.73 -8.91 0.64
N ARG A 95 14.45 -8.51 -0.42
CA ARG A 95 15.58 -7.57 -0.31
C ARG A 95 15.17 -6.20 0.23
N ILE A 96 14.03 -5.67 -0.21
CA ILE A 96 13.50 -4.39 0.29
C ILE A 96 13.15 -4.49 1.78
N ARG A 97 12.45 -5.56 2.20
CA ARG A 97 12.09 -5.79 3.61
C ARG A 97 13.32 -5.90 4.50
N LEU A 98 14.32 -6.68 4.07
CA LEU A 98 15.59 -6.79 4.79
C LEU A 98 16.28 -5.43 4.93
N ARG A 99 16.36 -4.65 3.84
CA ARG A 99 16.93 -3.30 3.90
C ARG A 99 16.19 -2.39 4.87
N ASN A 100 14.86 -2.39 4.84
CA ASN A 100 14.05 -1.56 5.73
C ASN A 100 14.22 -1.98 7.20
N LEU A 101 14.28 -3.29 7.47
CA LEU A 101 14.57 -3.81 8.81
C LEU A 101 15.94 -3.35 9.31
N LEU A 102 16.98 -3.47 8.46
CA LEU A 102 18.34 -3.01 8.80
C LEU A 102 18.38 -1.52 9.09
N ASN A 103 17.69 -0.70 8.29
CA ASN A 103 17.59 0.74 8.53
C ASN A 103 16.88 1.04 9.86
N GLY A 104 15.78 0.35 10.16
CA GLY A 104 15.07 0.51 11.43
C GLY A 104 15.93 0.15 12.64
N ILE A 105 16.69 -0.95 12.56
CA ILE A 105 17.65 -1.32 13.61
C ILE A 105 18.72 -0.23 13.76
N ALA A 106 19.28 0.27 12.66
CA ALA A 106 20.27 1.34 12.71
C ALA A 106 19.73 2.61 13.37
N THR A 107 18.48 2.98 13.10
CA THR A 107 17.81 4.12 13.75
C THR A 107 17.71 3.92 15.27
N VAL A 108 17.24 2.76 15.71
CA VAL A 108 17.12 2.45 17.15
C VAL A 108 18.49 2.45 17.82
N LEU A 109 19.51 1.87 17.20
CA LEU A 109 20.88 1.85 17.75
C LEU A 109 21.48 3.25 17.86
N ALA A 110 21.17 4.16 16.93
CA ALA A 110 21.62 5.55 16.98
C ALA A 110 20.95 6.37 18.10
N GLU A 111 19.77 5.95 18.58
CA GLU A 111 19.10 6.57 19.73
C GLU A 111 19.60 6.02 21.07
N MET A 112 20.31 4.90 21.05
CA MET A 112 20.91 4.28 22.24
C MET A 112 22.32 4.84 22.45
N GLU A 113 22.75 4.98 23.72
CA GLU A 113 24.12 5.38 24.08
C GLU A 113 25.14 4.24 23.83
N PHE A 114 25.18 3.71 22.61
CA PHE A 114 26.25 2.84 22.18
C PHE A 114 27.43 3.67 21.68
N SER A 115 28.63 3.17 21.89
CA SER A 115 29.80 3.71 21.22
C SER A 115 29.72 3.45 19.71
N ASP A 116 30.30 4.34 18.90
CA ASP A 116 30.39 4.16 17.44
C ASP A 116 30.98 2.80 17.04
N GLN A 117 31.85 2.24 17.90
CA GLN A 117 32.47 0.93 17.70
C GLN A 117 31.48 -0.22 17.87
N GLU A 118 30.57 -0.14 18.85
CA GLU A 118 29.53 -1.15 19.07
C GLU A 118 28.47 -1.11 17.96
N ILE A 119 28.08 0.10 17.52
CA ILE A 119 27.17 0.30 16.38
C ILE A 119 27.80 -0.29 15.10
N GLY A 120 29.08 -0.03 14.85
CA GLY A 120 29.80 -0.57 13.69
C GLY A 120 29.87 -2.11 13.67
N CYS A 121 30.10 -2.73 14.83
CA CYS A 121 30.11 -4.18 14.99
C CYS A 121 28.73 -4.81 14.70
N LEU A 122 27.66 -4.23 15.26
CA LEU A 122 26.29 -4.71 15.07
C LEU A 122 25.85 -4.59 13.61
N LEU A 123 26.13 -3.46 12.96
CA LEU A 123 25.81 -3.27 11.54
C LEU A 123 26.57 -4.23 10.63
N SER A 124 27.84 -4.51 10.93
CA SER A 124 28.67 -5.46 10.16
C SER A 124 28.17 -6.90 10.28
N ALA A 125 27.80 -7.33 11.49
CA ALA A 125 27.22 -8.66 11.72
C ALA A 125 25.89 -8.83 10.98
N LEU A 126 25.03 -7.81 11.01
CA LEU A 126 23.76 -7.79 10.30
C LEU A 126 23.93 -7.79 8.77
N GLN A 127 24.92 -7.07 8.24
CA GLN A 127 25.26 -7.10 6.81
C GLN A 127 25.80 -8.46 6.35
N ALA A 128 26.55 -9.17 7.19
CA ALA A 128 27.05 -10.51 6.89
C ALA A 128 25.91 -11.54 6.80
N ILE A 129 24.91 -11.45 7.67
CA ILE A 129 23.70 -12.30 7.64
C ILE A 129 22.91 -12.05 6.34
N SER A 130 22.80 -10.79 5.91
CA SER A 130 22.08 -10.39 4.69
C SER A 130 22.71 -10.90 3.38
N ARG A 131 23.98 -11.32 3.38
CA ARG A 131 24.73 -11.76 2.18
C ARG A 131 24.77 -13.27 1.96
N ASN A 132 24.40 -14.09 2.95
CA ASN A 132 24.47 -15.55 2.90
C ASN A 132 23.13 -16.22 2.49
N ASP A 133 22.20 -15.44 1.95
CA ASP A 133 20.80 -15.78 1.70
C ASP A 133 20.33 -15.39 0.28
#